data_AF-A0A1Q6TN83-F1
#
_entry.id   AF-A0A1Q6TN83-F1
#
_cell.length_a   1.000
_cell.length_b   1.000
_cell.length_c   1.000
_cell.angle_alpha   90.00
_cell.angle_beta   90.00
_cell.angle_gamma   90.00
#
_symmetry.space_group_name_H-M   'P 1'
#
loop_
_entity.id
_entity.type
_entity.pdbx_description
1 polymer ?
#
loop_
_entity_poly.entity_id
_entity_poly.type
_entity_poly.pdbx_seq_one_letter_code
_entity_poly.pdbx_strand_id
1 'polypeptide(L)'
;MSKYNPVYNTIWTSNKFIKLTLKEKFIFLYLLTNERITQTGIYTIAPKHIACDTEINLQEVDSILETLEANKLIKFWHEDNLIFIIDNFKFARNTIRNALILTKTIEAQKNLHKNEELWQLFEDKYHAELEVINQALMNQQSNKNNSLHNNHNKIYEGGV
;
A
#
# COMPACT_ATOMS: atom_id res chain seq x y z
N MET A 1 -8.54 -10.01 14.72
CA MET A 1 -9.14 -10.48 13.45
C MET A 1 -8.04 -11.02 12.56
N SER A 2 -8.29 -12.11 11.84
CA SER A 2 -7.32 -12.64 10.86
C SER A 2 -7.12 -11.63 9.73
N LYS A 3 -5.86 -11.35 9.37
CA LYS A 3 -5.51 -10.50 8.23
C LYS A 3 -5.42 -11.39 6.99
N TYR A 4 -6.26 -11.14 5.99
CA TYR A 4 -6.20 -11.82 4.70
C TYR A 4 -5.63 -10.86 3.65
N ASN A 5 -4.48 -11.21 3.08
CA ASN A 5 -3.80 -10.47 2.03
C ASN A 5 -3.79 -11.32 0.75
N PRO A 6 -4.63 -11.01 -0.27
CA PRO A 6 -4.68 -11.80 -1.48
C PRO A 6 -3.48 -11.53 -2.39
N VAL A 7 -2.89 -12.61 -2.92
CA VAL A 7 -1.94 -12.53 -4.04
C VAL A 7 -2.71 -12.80 -5.34
N TYR A 8 -2.69 -11.84 -6.25
CA TYR A 8 -3.38 -11.96 -7.53
C TYR A 8 -2.68 -13.00 -8.42
N ASN A 9 -3.45 -13.91 -9.01
CA ASN A 9 -2.93 -14.97 -9.89
C ASN A 9 -2.16 -14.44 -11.11
N THR A 10 -2.40 -13.19 -11.51
CA THR A 10 -1.67 -12.48 -12.57
C THR A 10 -0.17 -12.33 -12.26
N ILE A 11 0.26 -12.57 -11.02
CA ILE A 11 1.69 -12.64 -10.66
C ILE A 11 2.43 -13.69 -11.51
N TRP A 12 1.80 -14.83 -11.82
CA TRP A 12 2.41 -15.92 -12.58
C TRP A 12 2.63 -15.57 -14.05
N THR A 13 1.92 -14.58 -14.57
CA THR A 13 2.06 -14.06 -15.94
C THR A 13 2.86 -12.76 -16.01
N SER A 14 3.36 -12.26 -14.87
CA SER A 14 4.14 -11.02 -14.84
C SER A 14 5.54 -11.22 -15.43
N ASN A 15 5.88 -10.44 -16.45
CA ASN A 15 7.21 -10.45 -17.08
C ASN A 15 8.36 -10.21 -16.09
N LYS A 16 8.12 -9.43 -15.02
CA LYS A 16 9.11 -9.20 -13.96
C LYS A 16 9.27 -10.45 -13.09
N PHE A 17 8.16 -11.07 -12.69
CA PHE A 17 8.16 -12.21 -11.79
C PHE A 17 8.69 -13.48 -12.45
N ILE A 18 8.35 -13.74 -13.72
CA ILE A 18 8.78 -14.94 -14.44
C ILE A 18 10.30 -15.07 -14.49
N LYS A 19 11.00 -13.94 -14.68
CA LYS A 19 12.46 -13.86 -14.80
C LYS A 19 13.23 -14.13 -13.51
N LEU A 20 12.54 -14.09 -12.36
CA LEU A 20 13.15 -14.30 -11.06
C LEU A 20 13.59 -15.76 -10.87
N THR A 21 14.69 -15.95 -10.15
CA THR A 21 15.14 -17.26 -9.65
C THR A 21 14.16 -17.82 -8.61
N LEU A 22 14.30 -19.10 -8.25
CA LEU A 22 13.42 -19.73 -7.26
C LEU A 22 13.46 -19.00 -5.90
N LYS A 23 14.66 -18.63 -5.43
CA LYS A 23 14.84 -17.93 -4.16
C LYS A 23 14.30 -16.50 -4.21
N GLU A 24 14.51 -15.78 -5.31
CA GLU A 24 13.92 -14.45 -5.53
C GLU A 24 12.39 -14.50 -5.53
N LYS A 25 11.80 -15.49 -6.22
CA LYS A 25 10.34 -15.71 -6.20
C LYS A 25 9.84 -15.98 -4.80
N PHE A 26 10.56 -16.82 -4.05
CA PHE A 26 10.18 -17.16 -2.68
C PHE A 26 10.24 -15.94 -1.77
N ILE A 27 11.34 -15.17 -1.76
CA ILE A 27 11.43 -13.94 -0.98
C ILE A 27 10.36 -12.93 -1.41
N PHE A 28 10.14 -12.73 -2.71
CA PHE A 28 9.12 -11.79 -3.16
C PHE A 28 7.71 -12.19 -2.70
N LEU A 29 7.36 -13.48 -2.77
CA LEU A 29 6.09 -14.00 -2.24
C LEU A 29 6.00 -13.85 -0.71
N TYR A 30 7.08 -14.10 0.02
CA TYR A 30 7.15 -13.84 1.46
C TYR A 30 6.91 -12.36 1.79
N LEU A 31 7.53 -11.44 1.04
CA LEU A 31 7.32 -9.99 1.20
C LEU A 31 5.85 -9.60 0.93
N LEU A 32 5.16 -10.30 0.04
CA LEU A 32 3.74 -10.07 -0.25
C LEU A 32 2.78 -10.65 0.79
N THR A 33 3.23 -11.59 1.63
CA THR A 33 2.31 -12.43 2.43
C THR A 33 2.60 -12.47 3.92
N ASN A 34 3.73 -11.93 4.37
CA ASN A 34 4.04 -11.85 5.80
C ASN A 34 3.04 -10.95 6.55
N GLU A 35 3.01 -11.09 7.88
CA GLU A 35 2.04 -10.41 8.75
C GLU A 35 2.16 -8.87 8.82
N ARG A 36 3.30 -8.33 8.38
CA ARG A 36 3.64 -6.91 8.48
C ARG A 36 3.14 -6.11 7.28
N ILE A 37 2.82 -6.77 6.17
CA ILE A 37 2.36 -6.09 4.97
C ILE A 37 1.12 -5.24 5.25
N THR A 38 1.14 -4.03 4.72
CA THR A 38 0.05 -3.06 4.80
C THR A 38 -0.66 -2.96 3.45
N GLN A 39 -1.81 -2.29 3.44
CA GLN A 39 -2.56 -2.04 2.21
C GLN A 39 -1.78 -1.18 1.21
N THR A 40 -0.89 -0.30 1.69
CA THR A 40 -0.01 0.51 0.82
C THR A 40 1.19 -0.29 0.29
N GLY A 41 1.49 -1.44 0.90
CA GLY A 41 2.70 -2.22 0.64
C GLY A 41 3.95 -1.60 1.26
N ILE A 42 3.78 -0.65 2.18
CA ILE A 42 4.86 0.01 2.91
C ILE A 42 4.89 -0.53 4.33
N TYR A 43 6.03 -1.04 4.80
CA TYR A 43 6.19 -1.49 6.18
C TYR A 43 7.67 -1.68 6.53
N THR A 44 7.97 -1.78 7.82
CA THR A 44 9.33 -2.06 8.31
C THR A 44 9.59 -3.57 8.38
N ILE A 45 10.70 -4.01 7.82
CA ILE A 45 11.21 -5.38 7.94
C ILE A 45 12.73 -5.40 7.83
N ALA A 46 13.40 -5.93 8.85
CA ALA A 46 14.85 -6.09 8.84
C ALA A 46 15.25 -7.28 7.95
N PRO A 47 16.33 -7.20 7.16
CA PRO A 47 16.82 -8.32 6.35
C PRO A 47 17.11 -9.59 7.18
N LYS A 48 17.53 -9.41 8.45
CA LYS A 48 17.71 -10.52 9.40
C LYS A 48 16.42 -11.28 9.71
N HIS A 49 15.27 -10.62 9.75
CA HIS A 49 13.98 -11.30 9.93
C HIS A 49 13.62 -12.12 8.70
N ILE A 50 13.84 -11.57 7.49
CA ILE A 50 13.62 -12.31 6.24
C ILE A 50 14.51 -13.55 6.20
N ALA A 51 15.80 -13.39 6.54
CA ALA A 51 16.76 -14.49 6.60
C ALA A 51 16.33 -15.58 7.59
N CYS A 52 15.85 -15.19 8.77
CA CYS A 52 15.36 -16.12 9.78
C CYS A 52 14.11 -16.88 9.31
N ASP A 53 13.12 -16.18 8.74
CA ASP A 53 11.84 -16.77 8.35
C ASP A 53 11.96 -17.65 7.08
N THR A 54 12.89 -17.32 6.19
CA THR A 54 13.07 -18.01 4.90
C THR A 54 14.19 -19.05 4.92
N GLU A 55 14.97 -19.12 5.99
CA GLU A 55 16.20 -19.92 6.11
C GLU A 55 17.25 -19.61 5.03
N ILE A 56 17.15 -18.44 4.37
CA ILE A 56 18.12 -17.95 3.42
C ILE A 56 19.17 -17.13 4.18
N ASN A 57 20.44 -17.30 3.83
CA ASN A 57 21.50 -16.56 4.49
C ASN A 57 21.36 -15.04 4.25
N LEU A 58 21.76 -14.25 5.24
CA LEU A 58 21.57 -12.78 5.22
C LEU A 58 22.18 -12.10 3.98
N GLN A 59 23.38 -12.52 3.57
CA GLN A 59 24.06 -11.94 2.40
C GLN A 59 23.27 -12.18 1.11
N GLU A 60 22.71 -13.38 0.97
CA GLU A 60 21.85 -13.72 -0.17
C GLU A 60 20.50 -13.00 -0.11
N VAL A 61 19.93 -12.80 1.08
CA VAL A 61 18.74 -11.94 1.25
C VAL A 61 19.02 -10.52 0.74
N ASP A 62 20.12 -9.90 1.18
CA ASP A 62 20.48 -8.54 0.74
C ASP A 62 20.66 -8.48 -0.78
N SER A 63 21.38 -9.45 -1.38
CA SER A 63 21.53 -9.54 -2.84
C SER A 63 20.21 -9.74 -3.59
N ILE A 64 19.28 -10.52 -3.01
CA ILE A 64 17.94 -10.71 -3.58
C ILE A 64 17.13 -9.40 -3.48
N LEU A 65 17.21 -8.66 -2.36
CA LEU A 65 16.53 -7.38 -2.22
C LEU A 65 17.02 -6.37 -3.27
N GLU A 66 18.34 -6.28 -3.49
CA GLU A 66 18.93 -5.47 -4.56
C GLU A 66 18.42 -5.89 -5.96
N THR A 67 18.34 -7.21 -6.21
CA THR A 67 17.83 -7.76 -7.47
C THR A 67 16.35 -7.42 -7.68
N LEU A 68 15.52 -7.53 -6.65
CA LEU A 68 14.10 -7.18 -6.71
C LEU A 68 13.90 -5.67 -6.93
N GLU A 69 14.76 -4.84 -6.33
CA GLU A 69 14.78 -3.40 -6.55
C GLU A 69 15.19 -3.03 -7.98
N ALA A 70 16.26 -3.64 -8.51
CA ALA A 70 16.70 -3.46 -9.89
C ALA A 70 15.60 -3.84 -10.91
N ASN A 71 14.79 -4.85 -10.58
CA ASN A 71 13.63 -5.27 -11.37
C ASN A 71 12.38 -4.40 -11.16
N LYS A 72 12.45 -3.35 -10.34
CA LYS A 72 11.35 -2.44 -10.00
C LYS A 72 10.13 -3.20 -9.44
N LEU A 73 10.37 -4.20 -8.60
CA LEU A 73 9.34 -4.93 -7.85
C LEU A 73 9.17 -4.35 -6.44
N ILE A 74 10.26 -3.90 -5.84
CA ILE A 74 10.29 -3.25 -4.53
C ILE A 74 11.20 -2.02 -4.56
N LYS A 75 11.15 -1.21 -3.51
CA LYS A 75 12.19 -0.26 -3.12
C LYS A 75 12.53 -0.52 -1.65
N PHE A 76 13.81 -0.61 -1.31
CA PHE A 76 14.25 -0.88 0.06
C PHE A 76 15.15 0.24 0.57
N TRP A 77 14.87 0.75 1.78
CA TRP A 77 15.71 1.69 2.50
C TRP A 77 16.35 0.98 3.68
N HIS A 78 17.64 0.66 3.56
CA HIS A 78 18.39 -0.10 4.56
C HIS A 78 18.46 0.62 5.91
N GLU A 79 18.62 1.95 5.92
CA GLU A 79 18.73 2.75 7.14
C GLU A 79 17.49 2.61 8.04
N ASP A 80 16.31 2.62 7.43
CA ASP A 80 15.01 2.54 8.12
C ASP A 80 14.46 1.11 8.22
N ASN A 81 15.14 0.13 7.62
CA ASN A 81 14.60 -1.22 7.32
C ASN A 81 13.21 -1.14 6.69
N LEU A 82 13.01 -0.18 5.78
CA LEU A 82 11.71 0.17 5.23
C LEU A 82 11.60 -0.40 3.82
N ILE A 83 10.50 -1.10 3.54
CA ILE A 83 10.23 -1.64 2.22
C ILE A 83 8.97 -0.99 1.65
N PHE A 84 8.99 -0.71 0.34
CA PHE A 84 7.83 -0.37 -0.46
C PHE A 84 7.65 -1.39 -1.60
N ILE A 85 6.54 -2.13 -1.57
CA ILE A 85 6.15 -3.06 -2.64
C ILE A 85 5.41 -2.29 -3.72
N ILE A 86 6.08 -2.17 -4.87
CA ILE A 86 5.80 -1.16 -5.88
C ILE A 86 4.39 -1.25 -6.46
N ASP A 87 3.80 -2.42 -6.67
CA ASP A 87 2.46 -2.57 -7.28
C ASP A 87 1.36 -2.94 -6.26
N ASN A 88 1.66 -3.00 -4.97
CA ASN A 88 0.73 -3.54 -3.96
C ASN A 88 -0.56 -2.71 -3.81
N PHE A 89 -0.44 -1.38 -3.80
CA PHE A 89 -1.58 -0.48 -3.58
C PHE A 89 -2.62 -0.56 -4.71
N LYS A 90 -2.18 -0.77 -5.96
CA LYS A 90 -3.05 -0.99 -7.12
C LYS A 90 -4.07 -2.11 -6.87
N PHE A 91 -3.60 -3.19 -6.24
CA PHE A 91 -4.37 -4.37 -5.94
C PHE A 91 -5.25 -4.19 -4.69
N ALA A 92 -4.69 -3.59 -3.63
CA ALA A 92 -5.41 -3.36 -2.37
C ALA A 92 -6.61 -2.41 -2.52
N ARG A 93 -6.54 -1.42 -3.42
CA ARG A 93 -7.61 -0.44 -3.65
C ARG A 93 -8.95 -1.09 -4.05
N ASN A 94 -8.92 -2.12 -4.88
CA ASN A 94 -10.16 -2.80 -5.31
C ASN A 94 -10.89 -3.47 -4.13
N THR A 95 -10.15 -3.84 -3.08
CA THR A 95 -10.68 -4.40 -1.84
C THR A 95 -11.25 -3.30 -0.93
N ILE A 96 -10.68 -2.09 -0.97
CA ILE A 96 -11.06 -0.98 -0.08
C ILE A 96 -11.94 0.00 -0.86
N ARG A 97 -13.26 -0.25 -0.84
CA ARG A 97 -14.26 0.52 -1.60
C ARG A 97 -14.49 1.95 -1.09
N ASN A 98 -13.86 2.36 0.01
CA ASN A 98 -14.14 3.65 0.66
C ASN A 98 -12.90 4.55 0.68
N ALA A 99 -13.00 5.67 -0.04
CA ALA A 99 -11.97 6.71 -0.14
C ALA A 99 -11.52 7.24 1.23
N LEU A 100 -12.44 7.43 2.19
CA LEU A 100 -12.10 7.93 3.54
C LEU A 100 -11.20 6.96 4.30
N ILE A 101 -11.45 5.65 4.15
CA ILE A 101 -10.64 4.62 4.83
C ILE A 101 -9.26 4.58 4.22
N LEU A 102 -9.15 4.65 2.88
CA LEU A 102 -7.86 4.69 2.18
C LEU A 102 -7.01 5.87 2.62
N THR A 103 -7.58 7.08 2.62
CA THR A 103 -6.85 8.29 3.01
C THR A 103 -6.38 8.23 4.46
N LYS A 104 -7.24 7.80 5.39
CA LYS A 104 -6.84 7.60 6.79
C LYS A 104 -5.72 6.57 6.95
N THR A 105 -5.77 5.47 6.20
CA THR A 105 -4.69 4.47 6.22
C THR A 105 -3.38 5.08 5.71
N ILE A 106 -3.40 5.84 4.62
CA ILE A 106 -2.22 6.51 4.06
C ILE A 106 -1.65 7.53 5.06
N GLU A 107 -2.50 8.38 5.64
CA GLU A 107 -2.09 9.37 6.66
C GLU A 107 -1.48 8.70 7.89
N ALA A 108 -2.08 7.61 8.39
CA ALA A 108 -1.53 6.85 9.51
C ALA A 108 -0.15 6.27 9.18
N GLN A 109 0.05 5.80 7.95
CA GLN A 109 1.35 5.30 7.49
C GLN A 109 2.38 6.43 7.34
N LYS A 110 1.99 7.60 6.83
CA LYS A 110 2.85 8.80 6.75
C LYS A 110 3.33 9.25 8.12
N ASN A 111 2.45 9.19 9.12
CA ASN A 111 2.82 9.53 10.50
C ASN A 111 3.79 8.51 11.11
N LEU A 112 3.69 7.23 10.71
CA LEU A 112 4.54 6.16 11.17
C LEU A 112 5.93 6.18 10.52
N HIS A 113 5.98 6.45 9.22
CA HIS A 113 7.20 6.41 8.40
C HIS A 113 7.48 7.81 7.85
N LYS A 114 8.45 8.52 8.43
CA LYS A 114 8.78 9.92 8.08
C LYS A 114 9.75 10.07 6.90
N ASN A 115 9.98 9.01 6.14
CA ASN A 115 10.87 9.02 4.99
C ASN A 115 10.21 9.79 3.82
N GLU A 116 10.65 11.02 3.58
CA GLU A 116 10.07 11.91 2.56
C GLU A 116 10.23 11.34 1.14
N GLU A 117 11.39 10.74 0.85
CA GLU A 117 11.72 10.15 -0.44
C GLU A 117 10.76 9.00 -0.81
N LEU A 118 10.41 8.17 0.18
CA LEU A 118 9.42 7.11 0.03
C LEU A 118 8.06 7.68 -0.36
N TRP A 119 7.59 8.71 0.34
CA TRP A 119 6.26 9.26 0.10
C TRP A 119 6.18 10.01 -1.21
N GLN A 120 7.25 10.70 -1.60
CA GLN A 120 7.35 11.29 -2.94
C GLN A 120 7.23 10.20 -4.02
N LEU A 121 7.98 9.11 -3.89
CA LEU A 121 7.92 7.98 -4.82
C LEU A 121 6.53 7.33 -4.86
N PHE A 122 5.86 7.19 -3.70
CA PHE A 122 4.51 6.64 -3.61
C PHE A 122 3.49 7.55 -4.30
N GLU A 123 3.56 8.86 -4.07
CA GLU A 123 2.66 9.86 -4.66
C GLU A 123 2.85 9.97 -6.16
N ASP A 124 4.09 10.03 -6.63
CA ASP A 124 4.41 10.08 -8.06
C ASP A 124 3.87 8.84 -8.78
N LYS A 125 4.04 7.67 -8.16
CA LYS A 125 3.57 6.41 -8.75
C LYS A 125 2.04 6.33 -8.84
N TYR A 126 1.33 6.78 -7.81
CA TYR A 126 -0.11 6.62 -7.67
C TYR A 126 -0.88 7.93 -7.84
N HIS A 127 -0.27 8.93 -8.49
CA HIS A 127 -0.82 10.28 -8.63
C HIS A 127 -2.27 10.26 -9.15
N ALA A 128 -2.51 9.56 -10.26
CA ALA A 128 -3.84 9.49 -10.87
C ALA A 128 -4.87 8.82 -9.94
N GLU A 129 -4.48 7.75 -9.25
CA GLU A 129 -5.35 7.07 -8.30
C GLU A 129 -5.66 7.95 -7.07
N LEU A 130 -4.66 8.66 -6.55
CA LEU A 130 -4.83 9.57 -5.42
C LEU A 130 -5.71 10.77 -5.78
N GLU A 131 -5.59 11.29 -7.01
CA GLU A 131 -6.45 12.37 -7.50
C GLU A 131 -7.93 11.96 -7.54
N VAL A 132 -8.23 10.76 -8.05
CA VAL A 132 -9.59 10.21 -8.06
C VAL A 132 -10.15 10.04 -6.65
N ILE A 133 -9.33 9.56 -5.71
CA ILE A 133 -9.72 9.42 -4.29
C ILE A 133 -10.05 10.80 -3.72
N ASN A 134 -9.21 11.80 -3.95
CA ASN A 134 -9.41 13.17 -3.46
C ASN A 134 -10.69 13.80 -4.03
N GLN A 135 -10.95 13.65 -5.33
CA GLN A 135 -12.21 14.11 -5.95
C GLN A 135 -13.45 13.45 -5.32
N ALA A 136 -13.39 12.14 -5.07
CA ALA A 136 -14.48 11.41 -4.41
C ALA A 136 -14.76 11.93 -2.99
N LEU A 137 -13.72 12.29 -2.24
CA LEU A 137 -13.83 12.87 -0.90
C LEU A 137 -14.51 14.24 -0.91
N MET A 138 -14.10 15.13 -1.83
CA MET A 138 -14.69 16.46 -1.97
C MET A 138 -16.19 16.37 -2.29
N ASN A 139 -16.57 15.47 -3.20
CA ASN A 139 -17.98 15.25 -3.55
C ASN A 139 -18.81 14.72 -2.36
N GLN A 140 -18.25 13.84 -1.53
CA GLN A 140 -18.93 13.34 -0.33
C GLN A 140 -19.15 14.43 0.72
N GLN A 141 -18.18 15.33 0.92
CA GLN A 141 -18.30 16.45 1.85
C GLN A 141 -19.37 17.45 1.37
N SER A 142 -19.36 17.81 0.09
CA SER A 142 -20.37 18.70 -0.52
C SER A 142 -21.79 18.15 -0.38
N ASN A 143 -22.00 16.86 -0.63
CA ASN A 143 -23.31 16.21 -0.47
C ASN A 143 -23.78 16.18 0.99
N LYS A 144 -22.85 15.97 1.94
CA LYS A 144 -23.17 15.99 3.37
C LYS A 144 -23.58 17.39 3.84
N ASN A 145 -22.89 18.43 3.36
CA ASN A 145 -23.22 19.82 3.66
C ASN A 145 -24.57 20.24 3.07
N ASN A 146 -24.87 19.82 1.84
CA ASN A 146 -26.18 20.08 1.21
C ASN A 146 -27.33 19.35 1.92
N SER A 147 -27.11 18.12 2.40
CA SER A 147 -28.10 17.38 3.19
C SER A 147 -28.38 18.04 4.55
N LEU A 148 -27.35 18.57 5.21
CA LEU A 148 -27.50 19.31 6.48
C LEU A 148 -28.26 20.62 6.26
N HIS A 149 -27.96 21.36 5.19
CA HIS A 149 -28.65 22.60 4.85
C HIS A 149 -30.15 22.37 4.53
N ASN A 150 -30.47 21.34 3.75
CA ASN A 150 -31.85 21.00 3.42
C ASN A 150 -32.67 20.48 4.61
N ASN A 151 -32.03 19.76 5.55
CA ASN A 151 -32.69 19.33 6.78
C ASN A 151 -32.93 20.50 7.74
N HIS A 152 -32.06 21.51 7.76
CA HIS A 152 -32.28 22.70 8.57
C HIS A 152 -33.49 23.50 8.06
N ASN A 153 -33.61 23.70 6.74
CA ASN A 153 -34.75 24.43 6.16
C ASN A 153 -36.10 23.73 6.39
N LYS A 154 -36.16 22.39 6.35
CA LYS A 154 -37.40 21.64 6.62
C LYS A 154 -37.89 21.73 8.07
N ILE A 155 -37.01 21.94 9.05
CA ILE A 155 -37.39 22.05 10.46
C ILE A 155 -38.10 23.40 10.74
N TYR A 156 -37.76 24.45 9.99
CA TYR A 156 -38.38 25.77 10.13
C TYR A 156 -39.66 25.96 9.32
N GLU A 157 -39.96 25.10 8.34
CA GLU A 157 -41.19 25.16 7.54
C GLU A 157 -42.35 24.30 8.09
N GLY A 158 -42.09 23.44 9.09
CA GLY A 158 -43.09 22.52 9.68
C GLY A 158 -43.79 23.00 10.95
N GLY A 159 -43.62 24.26 11.35
CA GLY A 159 -44.21 24.85 12.56
C GLY A 159 -45.21 25.95 12.23
N VAL A 160 -46.38 25.58 11.70
CA VAL A 160 -47.60 26.40 11.67
C VAL A 160 -48.78 25.51 12.01
#